data_AF-A0A1H0W7N6-F1
#
_entry.id   AF-A0A1H0W7N6-F1
#
_cell.length_a   1.000
_cell.length_b   1.000
_cell.length_c   1.000
_cell.angle_alpha   90.00
_cell.angle_beta   90.00
_cell.angle_gamma   90.00
#
_symmetry.space_group_name_H-M   'P 1'
#
loop_
_entity.id
_entity.type
_entity.pdbx_description
1 polymer ?
#
loop_
_entity_poly.entity_id
_entity_poly.type
_entity_poly.pdbx_seq_one_letter_code
_entity_poly.pdbx_strand_id
1 'polypeptide(L)' 'MGRIYFTDEQLKDLSVNPFVKKASNKAITYTDEFKEYYISEYNTGKMPLEILRNAGFDVKVLGKQRVDNLSRRFLS' A
#
# COMPACT_ATOMS: atom_id res chain seq x y z
N MET A 1 12.41 18.78 -3.95
CA MET A 1 12.22 17.31 -3.91
C MET A 1 10.94 16.99 -4.67
N GLY A 2 11.05 16.31 -5.82
CA GLY A 2 9.90 15.99 -6.66
C GLY A 2 8.95 15.03 -5.93
N ARG A 3 7.69 15.43 -5.75
CA ARG A 3 6.63 14.52 -5.33
C ARG A 3 6.45 13.51 -6.47
N ILE A 4 6.85 12.25 -6.26
CA ILE A 4 6.58 11.19 -7.23
C ILE A 4 5.08 10.92 -7.17
N TYR A 5 4.34 11.37 -8.17
CA TYR A 5 2.91 11.11 -8.29
C TYR A 5 2.69 9.76 -8.94
N PHE A 6 1.63 9.07 -8.57
CA PHE A 6 1.19 7.89 -9.33
C PHE A 6 0.73 8.34 -10.71
N THR A 7 1.10 7.60 -11.74
CA THR A 7 0.57 7.77 -13.10
C THR A 7 -0.86 7.26 -13.17
N ASP A 8 -1.62 7.69 -14.18
CA ASP A 8 -2.99 7.23 -14.40
C ASP A 8 -3.08 5.71 -14.52
N GLU A 9 -2.09 5.07 -15.16
CA GLU A 9 -2.00 3.61 -15.26
C GLU A 9 -1.85 2.97 -13.87
N GLN A 10 -0.94 3.48 -13.04
CA GLN A 10 -0.76 2.98 -11.67
C GLN A 10 -2.00 3.21 -10.81
N LEU A 11 -2.69 4.35 -10.98
CA LEU A 11 -3.93 4.62 -10.27
C LEU A 11 -5.04 3.68 -10.70
N LYS A 12 -5.10 3.32 -11.98
CA LYS A 12 -6.07 2.37 -12.50
C LYS A 12 -5.84 0.98 -11.93
N ASP A 13 -4.58 0.53 -11.89
CA ASP A 13 -4.17 -0.73 -11.26
C ASP A 13 -4.46 -0.75 -9.76
N LEU A 14 -4.17 0.33 -9.06
CA LEU A 14 -4.49 0.46 -7.64
C LEU A 14 -5.99 0.51 -7.40
N SER A 15 -6.76 1.16 -8.27
CA SER A 15 -8.21 1.32 -8.07
C SER A 15 -9.01 0.05 -8.39
N VAL A 16 -8.43 -0.91 -9.12
CA VAL A 16 -9.05 -2.24 -9.30
C VAL A 16 -8.72 -3.20 -8.15
N ASN A 17 -7.75 -2.86 -7.30
CA ASN A 17 -7.39 -3.69 -6.17
C ASN A 17 -8.46 -3.58 -5.05
N PRO A 18 -9.03 -4.70 -4.57
CA PRO A 18 -10.07 -4.69 -3.53
C PRO A 18 -9.60 -4.11 -2.19
N PHE A 19 -8.29 -4.07 -1.94
CA PHE A 19 -7.69 -3.50 -0.73
C PHE A 19 -7.55 -1.97 -0.78
N VAL A 20 -7.89 -1.34 -1.91
CA VAL A 20 -7.83 0.11 -2.11
C VAL A 20 -9.23 0.69 -2.09
N LYS A 21 -9.47 1.56 -1.10
CA LYS A 21 -10.72 2.33 -0.98
C LYS A 21 -10.75 3.49 -1.96
N LYS A 22 -9.61 4.16 -2.14
CA LYS A 22 -9.46 5.29 -3.06
C LYS A 22 -8.00 5.52 -3.41
N ALA A 23 -7.66 5.53 -4.69
CA ALA A 23 -6.34 5.94 -5.16
C ALA A 23 -6.41 7.36 -5.76
N SER A 24 -5.46 8.21 -5.36
CA SER A 24 -5.24 9.53 -5.96
C SER A 24 -3.75 9.69 -6.26
N ASN A 25 -3.38 10.55 -7.21
CA ASN A 25 -1.97 10.75 -7.61
C ASN A 25 -1.03 11.05 -6.43
N LYS A 26 -1.56 11.62 -5.34
CA LYS A 26 -0.83 12.00 -4.12
C LYS A 26 -0.78 10.90 -3.05
N ALA A 27 -1.82 10.09 -2.93
CA ALA A 27 -2.02 9.20 -1.79
C ALA A 27 -3.00 8.07 -2.12
N ILE A 28 -2.81 6.94 -1.45
CA ILE A 28 -3.72 5.79 -1.49
C ILE A 28 -4.43 5.72 -0.15
N THR A 29 -5.75 5.58 -0.20
CA THR A 29 -6.61 5.27 0.93
C THR A 29 -6.90 3.78 0.85
N TYR A 30 -6.48 3.05 1.88
CA TYR A 30 -6.72 1.61 1.98
C TYR A 30 -8.06 1.33 2.65
N THR A 31 -8.60 0.15 2.44
CA THR A 31 -9.78 -0.32 3.17
C THR A 31 -9.40 -0.72 4.60
N ASP A 32 -10.38 -0.70 5.50
CA ASP A 32 -10.22 -1.15 6.88
C ASP A 32 -9.85 -2.65 6.92
N GLU A 33 -10.44 -3.47 6.04
CA GLU A 33 -10.09 -4.88 5.85
C GLU A 33 -8.61 -5.08 5.50
N PHE A 34 -8.05 -4.25 4.63
CA PHE A 34 -6.62 -4.32 4.31
C PHE A 34 -5.76 -4.00 5.51
N LYS A 35 -6.17 -3.04 6.35
CA LYS A 35 -5.43 -2.70 7.57
C LYS A 35 -5.38 -3.90 8.52
N GLU A 36 -6.50 -4.57 8.73
CA GLU A 36 -6.57 -5.77 9.57
C GLU A 36 -5.73 -6.92 9.01
N TYR A 37 -5.86 -7.20 7.70
CA TYR A 37 -5.02 -8.18 7.00
C TYR A 37 -3.54 -7.85 7.16
N TYR A 38 -3.17 -6.58 6.97
CA TYR A 38 -1.79 -6.12 7.08
C TYR A 38 -1.22 -6.34 8.48
N ILE A 39 -1.96 -5.94 9.52
CA ILE A 39 -1.52 -6.11 10.91
C ILE A 39 -1.43 -7.59 11.27
N SER A 40 -2.38 -8.41 10.85
CA SER A 40 -2.37 -9.85 11.09
C SER A 40 -1.14 -10.52 10.44
N GLU A 41 -0.89 -10.22 9.17
CA GLU A 41 0.26 -10.79 8.45
C GLU A 41 1.59 -10.26 8.99
N TYR A 42 1.64 -9.00 9.41
CA TYR A 42 2.82 -8.43 10.04
C TYR A 42 3.12 -9.11 11.38
N ASN A 43 2.08 -9.41 12.18
CA ASN A 43 2.22 -10.16 13.43
C ASN A 43 2.69 -11.60 13.22
N THR A 44 2.41 -12.23 12.07
CA THR A 44 3.00 -13.54 11.74
C THR A 44 4.49 -13.47 11.39
N GLY A 45 5.09 -12.27 11.32
CA GLY A 45 6.49 -12.05 10.98
C GLY A 45 6.74 -11.77 9.49
N LYS A 46 5.71 -11.55 8.67
CA LYS A 46 5.89 -11.18 7.26
C LYS A 46 6.37 -9.74 7.13
N MET A 47 7.25 -9.49 6.16
CA MET A 47 7.73 -8.14 5.90
C MET A 47 6.64 -7.29 5.22
N PRO A 48 6.57 -5.98 5.48
CA PRO A 48 5.67 -5.03 4.82
C PRO A 48 5.58 -5.19 3.30
N LEU A 49 6.74 -5.36 2.67
CA LEU A 49 6.88 -5.54 1.22
C LEU A 49 6.21 -6.84 0.75
N GLU A 50 6.35 -7.92 1.52
CA GLU A 50 5.75 -9.21 1.18
C GLU A 50 4.23 -9.14 1.29
N ILE A 51 3.70 -8.52 2.35
CA ILE A 51 2.26 -8.36 2.58
C ILE A 51 1.64 -7.56 1.42
N LEU A 52 2.27 -6.45 1.04
CA LEU A 52 1.82 -5.64 -0.09
C LEU A 52 1.86 -6.42 -1.40
N ARG A 53 2.95 -7.15 -1.65
CA ARG A 53 3.07 -8.00 -2.84
C ARG A 53 2.00 -9.10 -2.87
N ASN A 54 1.71 -9.72 -1.73
CA ASN A 54 0.71 -10.76 -1.59
C ASN A 54 -0.72 -10.21 -1.79
N ALA A 55 -0.94 -8.96 -1.38
CA ALA A 55 -2.16 -8.21 -1.63
C ALA A 55 -2.25 -7.62 -3.05
N GLY A 56 -1.34 -7.98 -3.96
CA GLY A 56 -1.37 -7.55 -5.37
C GLY A 56 -0.89 -6.12 -5.60
N PHE A 57 -0.17 -5.53 -4.65
CA PHE A 57 0.47 -4.23 -4.84
C PHE A 57 1.85 -4.36 -5.45
N ASP A 58 2.14 -3.49 -6.42
CA ASP A 58 3.48 -3.38 -6.98
C ASP A 58 4.39 -2.58 -6.03
N VAL A 59 5.21 -3.30 -5.27
CA VAL A 59 6.16 -2.71 -4.30
C VAL A 59 7.22 -1.83 -4.94
N LYS A 60 7.53 -2.02 -6.24
CA LYS A 60 8.46 -1.15 -6.96
C LYS A 60 7.81 0.20 -7.23
N VAL A 61 6.53 0.21 -7.55
CA VAL A 61 5.72 1.42 -7.75
C VAL A 61 5.53 2.20 -6.45
N LEU A 62 5.23 1.53 -5.35
CA LEU A 62 5.07 2.17 -4.03
C LEU A 62 6.36 2.79 -3.51
N GLY A 63 7.48 2.08 -3.69
CA GLY A 63 8.79 2.49 -3.19
C GLY A 63 8.93 2.38 -1.67
N LYS A 64 10.17 2.13 -1.22
CA LYS A 64 10.48 1.80 0.18
C LYS A 64 9.97 2.84 1.19
N GLN A 65 10.07 4.13 0.88
CA GLN A 65 9.67 5.21 1.80
C GLN A 65 8.15 5.23 2.06
N ARG A 66 7.31 4.88 1.07
CA ARG A 66 5.86 4.82 1.27
C ARG A 66 5.46 3.60 2.08
N VAL A 67 6.12 2.47 1.83
CA VAL A 67 5.92 1.23 2.60
C VAL A 67 6.30 1.42 4.07
N ASP A 68 7.41 2.10 4.33
CA ASP A 68 7.84 2.44 5.69
C ASP A 68 6.82 3.35 6.40
N ASN A 69 6.42 4.45 5.76
CA ASN A 69 5.39 5.35 6.29
C ASN A 69 4.04 4.65 6.50
N LEU A 70 3.66 3.73 5.61
CA LEU A 70 2.45 2.90 5.75
C LEU A 70 2.54 2.03 7.00
N SER A 71 3.65 1.31 7.15
CA SER A 71 3.91 0.45 8.32
C SER A 71 3.79 1.26 9.60
N ARG A 72 4.44 2.42 9.65
CA ARG A 72 4.37 3.35 10.78
C ARG A 72 2.94 3.80 11.08
N ARG A 73 2.11 4.03 10.07
CA ARG A 73 0.73 4.47 10.26
C ARG A 73 -0.22 3.36 10.69
N PHE A 74 0.05 2.12 10.28
CA PHE A 74 -0.80 0.97 10.61
C PHE A 74 -0.43 0.33 11.95
N LEU A 75 0.84 0.43 12.34
CA LEU A 75 1.41 -0.15 13.56
C LEU A 75 1.59 0.87 14.70
N SER A 76 1.23 2.14 14.49
CA SER A 76 1.24 3.19 15.52
C SER A 76 -0.06 3.25 16.30
#